data_AF-A0A961WBJ5-F1
#
_entry.id   AF-A0A961WBJ5-F1
#
_cell.length_a   1.000
_cell.length_b   1.000
_cell.length_c   1.000
_cell.angle_alpha   90.00
_cell.angle_beta   90.00
_cell.angle_gamma   90.00
#
_symmetry.space_group_name_H-M   'P 1'
#
loop_
_entity.id
_entity.type
_entity.pdbx_description
1 polymer ?
#
loop_
_entity_poly.entity_id
_entity_poly.type
_entity_poly.pdbx_seq_one_letter_code
_entity_poly.pdbx_strand_id
1 'polypeptide(L)'
;MMERPTTPRRASVIDAEGIAACHANCFSGAWDVAFISRLLADPARLAWVVEDTAGLTAFLIAAQAADEMEILSIGVVPDTRRKGCARALLESFHQEAAARRASRVYLEVASRNKAARALYEAAGYVEVGRRRAYYDNPGDGAPDDALVLQKTFAT
;
A
#
# COMPACT_ATOMS: atom_id res chain seq x y z
N MET A 1 12.68 -12.67 -23.83
CA MET A 1 12.47 -12.52 -22.38
C MET A 1 11.88 -11.13 -22.18
N MET A 2 10.55 -11.03 -22.02
CA MET A 2 9.88 -9.72 -21.91
C MET A 2 10.12 -9.15 -20.52
N GLU A 3 10.81 -8.01 -20.44
CA GLU A 3 10.91 -7.22 -19.22
C GLU A 3 9.49 -6.81 -18.81
N ARG A 4 9.02 -7.34 -17.67
CA ARG A 4 7.71 -6.98 -17.13
C ARG A 4 7.84 -5.61 -16.48
N PRO A 5 7.07 -4.60 -16.89
CA PRO A 5 7.23 -3.25 -16.34
C PRO A 5 6.88 -3.27 -14.85
N THR A 6 7.87 -2.97 -14.02
CA THR A 6 7.71 -2.67 -12.60
C THR A 6 7.44 -1.19 -12.37
N THR A 7 7.32 -0.41 -13.44
CA THR A 7 7.25 1.05 -13.41
C THR A 7 5.87 1.49 -12.91
N PRO A 8 5.78 2.13 -11.74
CA PRO A 8 4.51 2.66 -11.26
C PRO A 8 4.09 3.88 -12.05
N ARG A 9 2.78 4.03 -12.27
CA ARG A 9 2.17 5.27 -12.74
C ARG A 9 1.15 5.78 -11.73
N ARG A 10 0.86 7.08 -11.78
CA ARG A 10 -0.25 7.67 -11.02
C ARG A 10 -1.56 7.01 -11.43
N ALA A 11 -2.36 6.64 -10.43
CA ALA A 11 -3.72 6.17 -10.66
C ALA A 11 -4.70 7.35 -10.72
N SER A 12 -5.80 7.14 -11.45
CA SER A 12 -6.94 8.03 -11.48
C SER A 12 -8.23 7.23 -11.28
N VAL A 13 -9.38 7.91 -11.21
CA VAL A 13 -10.67 7.24 -10.98
C VAL A 13 -10.98 6.12 -11.98
N ILE A 14 -10.43 6.16 -13.20
CA ILE A 14 -10.62 5.11 -14.21
C ILE A 14 -9.97 3.77 -13.80
N ASP A 15 -8.99 3.81 -12.89
CA ASP A 15 -8.29 2.62 -12.39
C ASP A 15 -9.07 1.92 -11.26
N ALA A 16 -10.20 2.46 -10.81
CA ALA A 16 -10.91 1.98 -9.62
C ALA A 16 -11.31 0.51 -9.70
N GLU A 17 -11.79 0.07 -10.87
CA GLU A 17 -12.19 -1.33 -11.08
C GLU A 17 -10.99 -2.27 -10.98
N GLY A 18 -9.87 -1.93 -11.65
CA GLY A 18 -8.65 -2.73 -11.61
C GLY A 18 -8.02 -2.76 -10.22
N ILE A 19 -8.05 -1.65 -9.49
CA ILE A 19 -7.54 -1.57 -8.11
C ILE A 19 -8.43 -2.41 -7.19
N ALA A 20 -9.76 -2.34 -7.30
CA ALA A 20 -10.66 -3.17 -6.50
C ALA A 20 -10.44 -4.66 -6.77
N ALA A 21 -10.25 -5.06 -8.04
CA ALA A 21 -9.90 -6.43 -8.40
C ALA A 21 -8.55 -6.87 -7.80
N CYS A 22 -7.52 -6.03 -7.87
CA CYS A 22 -6.23 -6.29 -7.22
C CYS A 22 -6.38 -6.43 -5.70
N HIS A 23 -7.17 -5.55 -5.08
CA HIS A 23 -7.40 -5.52 -3.65
C HIS A 23 -8.09 -6.81 -3.19
N ALA A 24 -9.10 -7.29 -3.92
CA ALA A 24 -9.77 -8.56 -3.64
C ALA A 24 -8.84 -9.78 -3.72
N ASN A 25 -7.82 -9.74 -4.59
CA ASN A 25 -6.80 -10.78 -4.69
C ASN A 25 -5.74 -10.69 -3.56
N CYS A 26 -5.67 -9.57 -2.85
CA CYS A 26 -4.67 -9.33 -1.81
C CYS A 26 -5.24 -9.45 -0.39
N PHE A 27 -6.53 -9.16 -0.18
CA PHE A 27 -7.14 -8.99 1.13
C PHE A 27 -8.51 -9.66 1.22
N SER A 28 -8.82 -10.29 2.35
CA SER A 28 -10.12 -10.93 2.63
C SER A 28 -11.27 -9.93 2.85
N GLY A 29 -10.98 -8.73 3.35
CA GLY A 29 -11.92 -7.61 3.50
C GLY A 29 -11.80 -6.63 2.32
N ALA A 30 -12.15 -7.10 1.12
CA ALA A 30 -11.89 -6.34 -0.10
C ALA A 30 -12.72 -5.06 -0.18
N TRP A 31 -12.08 -3.95 -0.57
CA TRP A 31 -12.78 -2.70 -0.88
C TRP A 31 -13.44 -2.78 -2.25
N ASP A 32 -14.70 -2.35 -2.33
CA ASP A 32 -15.44 -2.35 -3.58
C ASP A 32 -15.07 -1.18 -4.50
N VAL A 33 -15.50 -1.26 -5.75
CA VAL A 33 -15.22 -0.25 -6.79
C VAL A 33 -15.75 1.13 -6.39
N ALA A 34 -16.88 1.20 -5.69
CA ALA A 34 -17.49 2.46 -5.29
C ALA A 34 -16.64 3.16 -4.20
N PHE A 35 -16.13 2.40 -3.23
CA PHE A 35 -15.23 2.90 -2.20
C PHE A 35 -13.89 3.35 -2.79
N ILE A 36 -13.28 2.53 -3.64
CA ILE A 36 -12.04 2.90 -4.33
C ILE A 36 -12.25 4.15 -5.18
N SER A 37 -13.35 4.24 -5.95
CA SER A 37 -13.67 5.43 -6.75
C SER A 37 -13.75 6.70 -5.90
N ARG A 38 -14.38 6.62 -4.72
CA ARG A 38 -14.47 7.75 -3.78
C ARG A 38 -13.09 8.15 -3.26
N LEU A 39 -12.24 7.17 -2.92
CA LEU A 39 -10.86 7.45 -2.50
C LEU A 39 -10.09 8.14 -3.62
N LEU A 40 -10.20 7.67 -4.87
CA LEU A 40 -9.45 8.25 -6.00
C LEU A 40 -9.97 9.64 -6.43
N ALA A 41 -11.20 9.99 -6.07
CA ALA A 41 -11.78 11.30 -6.32
C ALA A 41 -11.42 12.35 -5.25
N ASP A 42 -10.95 11.92 -4.08
CA ASP A 42 -10.57 12.81 -2.99
C ASP A 42 -9.16 13.39 -3.25
N PRO A 43 -9.01 14.73 -3.35
CA PRO A 43 -7.72 15.37 -3.64
C PRO A 43 -6.67 15.19 -2.53
N ALA A 44 -7.08 14.81 -1.31
CA ALA A 44 -6.16 14.46 -0.23
C ALA A 44 -5.61 13.02 -0.38
N ARG A 45 -6.12 12.24 -1.34
CA ARG A 45 -5.67 10.87 -1.60
C ARG A 45 -4.78 10.80 -2.82
N LEU A 46 -3.88 9.85 -2.77
CA LEU A 46 -2.88 9.62 -3.79
C LEU A 46 -2.79 8.14 -4.05
N ALA A 47 -2.70 7.75 -5.31
CA ALA A 47 -2.57 6.34 -5.65
C ALA A 47 -1.62 6.11 -6.82
N TRP A 48 -1.01 4.95 -6.82
CA TRP A 48 -0.16 4.44 -7.87
C TRP A 48 -0.55 3.01 -8.22
N VAL A 49 -0.33 2.64 -9.46
CA VAL A 49 -0.58 1.30 -9.98
C VAL A 49 0.60 0.83 -10.81
N VAL A 50 0.78 -0.49 -10.86
CA VAL A 50 1.66 -1.17 -11.80
C VAL A 50 0.78 -2.08 -12.64
N GLU A 51 0.99 -2.08 -13.95
CA GLU A 51 0.23 -2.87 -14.91
C GLU A 51 1.17 -3.74 -15.76
N ASP A 52 0.70 -4.92 -16.15
CA ASP A 52 1.35 -5.73 -17.19
C ASP A 52 0.35 -6.01 -18.33
N THR A 53 0.70 -6.90 -19.25
CA THR A 53 -0.15 -7.25 -20.39
C THR A 53 -1.52 -7.84 -20.00
N ALA A 54 -1.69 -8.29 -18.75
CA ALA A 54 -2.95 -8.82 -18.23
C ALA A 54 -3.77 -7.79 -17.42
N GLY A 55 -3.27 -6.56 -17.26
CA GLY A 55 -3.94 -5.48 -16.53
C GLY A 55 -3.19 -5.03 -15.28
N LEU A 56 -3.89 -4.38 -14.35
CA LEU A 56 -3.31 -3.94 -13.08
C LEU A 56 -2.86 -5.16 -12.25
N THR A 57 -1.66 -5.09 -11.71
CA THR A 57 -1.05 -6.17 -10.93
C THR A 57 -0.60 -5.74 -9.54
N ALA A 58 -0.48 -4.44 -9.30
CA ALA A 58 -0.17 -3.89 -8.01
C ALA A 58 -0.74 -2.48 -7.86
N PHE A 59 -0.96 -2.08 -6.62
CA PHE A 59 -1.43 -0.74 -6.28
C PHE A 59 -0.89 -0.27 -4.93
N LEU A 60 -0.87 1.03 -4.75
CA LEU A 60 -0.68 1.71 -3.46
C LEU A 60 -1.69 2.86 -3.39
N ILE A 61 -2.41 2.97 -2.27
CA ILE A 61 -3.29 4.10 -1.95
C ILE A 61 -2.77 4.73 -0.66
N ALA A 62 -2.60 6.04 -0.68
CA ALA A 62 -2.11 6.84 0.42
C ALA A 62 -2.97 8.10 0.62
N ALA A 63 -2.79 8.72 1.78
CA ALA A 63 -3.44 9.96 2.19
C ALA A 63 -2.39 10.97 2.62
N GLN A 64 -2.70 12.26 2.43
CA GLN A 64 -1.96 13.35 3.05
C GLN A 64 -2.82 14.02 4.12
N ALA A 65 -2.21 14.30 5.27
CA ALA A 65 -2.79 15.09 6.35
C ALA A 65 -1.72 16.05 6.89
N ALA A 66 -1.86 17.35 6.59
CA ALA A 66 -0.87 18.37 6.91
C ALA A 66 0.55 17.99 6.41
N ASP A 67 1.53 17.90 7.32
CA ASP A 67 2.91 17.51 7.05
C ASP A 67 3.15 16.00 7.18
N GLU A 68 2.10 15.19 7.30
CA GLU A 68 2.18 13.74 7.42
C GLU A 68 1.47 13.04 6.27
N MET A 69 1.87 11.81 6.00
CA MET A 69 1.22 10.95 5.02
C MET A 69 1.01 9.55 5.58
N GLU A 70 0.01 8.85 5.06
CA GLU A 70 -0.34 7.50 5.49
C GLU A 70 -0.51 6.59 4.28
N ILE A 71 0.09 5.40 4.31
CA ILE A 71 -0.23 4.33 3.36
C ILE A 71 -1.45 3.60 3.89
N LEU A 72 -2.57 3.73 3.17
CA LEU A 72 -3.84 3.10 3.54
C LEU A 72 -3.89 1.64 3.10
N SER A 73 -3.35 1.35 1.91
CA SER A 73 -3.32 0.00 1.36
C SER A 73 -2.24 -0.11 0.29
N ILE A 74 -1.53 -1.23 0.29
CA ILE A 74 -0.57 -1.60 -0.75
C ILE A 74 -0.69 -3.10 -1.02
N GLY A 75 -0.87 -3.45 -2.28
CA GLY A 75 -1.13 -4.83 -2.70
C GLY A 75 -0.40 -5.18 -3.98
N VAL A 76 0.03 -6.44 -4.07
CA VAL A 76 0.55 -7.07 -5.29
C VAL A 76 -0.16 -8.40 -5.45
N VAL A 77 -0.81 -8.63 -6.59
CA VAL A 77 -1.52 -9.87 -6.86
C VAL A 77 -0.55 -11.06 -6.76
N PRO A 78 -0.98 -12.23 -6.24
CA PRO A 78 -0.07 -13.34 -5.91
C PRO A 78 0.92 -13.72 -7.01
N ASP A 79 0.46 -13.81 -8.26
CA ASP A 79 1.23 -14.29 -9.42
C ASP A 79 2.33 -13.30 -9.90
N THR A 80 2.29 -12.07 -9.40
CA THR A 80 3.27 -11.02 -9.75
C THR A 80 4.13 -10.60 -8.56
N ARG A 81 4.01 -11.28 -7.42
CA ARG A 81 4.87 -11.04 -6.25
C ARG A 81 6.33 -11.39 -6.53
N ARG A 82 7.20 -10.85 -5.68
CA ARG A 82 8.67 -11.05 -5.71
C ARG A 82 9.34 -10.54 -7.00
N LYS A 83 8.63 -9.75 -7.82
CA LYS A 83 9.15 -9.07 -9.01
C LYS A 83 9.52 -7.61 -8.77
N GLY A 84 9.44 -7.12 -7.52
CA GLY A 84 9.82 -5.75 -7.15
C GLY A 84 8.69 -4.71 -7.17
N CYS A 85 7.48 -5.04 -7.60
CA CYS A 85 6.38 -4.07 -7.75
C CYS A 85 6.07 -3.28 -6.46
N ALA A 86 5.99 -3.93 -5.30
CA ALA A 86 5.72 -3.26 -4.03
C ALA A 86 6.84 -2.29 -3.63
N ARG A 87 8.10 -2.63 -3.93
CA ARG A 87 9.24 -1.74 -3.69
C ARG A 87 9.17 -0.52 -4.60
N ALA A 88 8.91 -0.73 -5.89
CA ALA A 88 8.78 0.36 -6.84
C ALA A 88 7.64 1.32 -6.45
N LEU A 89 6.48 0.78 -6.05
CA LEU A 89 5.35 1.58 -5.55
C LEU A 89 5.74 2.42 -4.32
N LEU A 90 6.44 1.83 -3.34
CA LEU A 90 6.92 2.54 -2.16
C LEU A 90 7.92 3.65 -2.54
N GLU A 91 8.85 3.38 -3.45
CA GLU A 91 9.83 4.37 -3.91
C GLU A 91 9.14 5.56 -4.59
N SER A 92 8.17 5.32 -5.50
CA SER A 92 7.39 6.40 -6.12
C SER A 92 6.58 7.19 -5.09
N PHE A 93 6.00 6.53 -4.10
CA PHE A 93 5.28 7.19 -3.03
C PHE A 93 6.23 8.00 -2.12
N HIS A 94 7.42 7.51 -1.79
CA HIS A 94 8.42 8.24 -0.98
C HIS A 94 8.96 9.47 -1.71
N GLN A 95 9.14 9.39 -3.03
CA GLN A 95 9.50 10.56 -3.84
C GLN A 95 8.41 11.64 -3.75
N GLU A 96 7.14 11.25 -3.82
CA GLU A 96 6.02 12.18 -3.66
C GLU A 96 5.95 12.75 -2.23
N ALA A 97 6.16 11.93 -1.20
CA ALA A 97 6.20 12.38 0.18
C ALA A 97 7.30 13.43 0.41
N ALA A 98 8.50 13.19 -0.14
CA ALA A 98 9.60 14.15 -0.09
C ALA A 98 9.27 15.44 -0.86
N ALA A 99 8.69 15.33 -2.07
CA ALA A 99 8.27 16.49 -2.87
C ALA A 99 7.22 17.36 -2.15
N ARG A 100 6.35 16.72 -1.37
CA ARG A 100 5.34 17.37 -0.51
C ARG A 100 5.88 17.86 0.82
N ARG A 101 7.18 17.65 1.10
CA ARG A 101 7.83 17.99 2.38
C ARG A 101 7.14 17.35 3.58
N ALA A 102 6.64 16.13 3.42
CA ALA A 102 6.11 15.37 4.54
C ALA A 102 7.24 15.12 5.56
N SER A 103 7.01 15.39 6.84
CA SER A 103 7.96 15.11 7.91
C SER A 103 8.05 13.60 8.19
N ARG A 104 6.95 12.88 7.96
CA ARG A 104 6.83 11.45 8.23
C ARG A 104 5.74 10.76 7.42
N VAL A 105 5.91 9.44 7.27
CA VAL A 105 4.90 8.52 6.76
C VAL A 105 4.57 7.46 7.79
N TYR A 106 3.28 7.16 7.93
CA TYR A 106 2.76 6.05 8.71
C TYR A 106 2.16 4.94 7.86
N LEU A 107 2.09 3.75 8.45
CA LEU A 107 1.26 2.64 7.99
C LEU A 107 0.95 1.69 9.14
N GLU A 108 -0.09 0.88 8.97
CA GLU A 108 -0.38 -0.27 9.82
C GLU A 108 -0.12 -1.58 9.07
N VAL A 109 0.43 -2.56 9.77
CA VAL A 109 0.66 -3.91 9.21
C VAL A 109 0.39 -4.98 10.24
N ALA A 110 -0.27 -6.07 9.82
CA ALA A 110 -0.47 -7.24 10.67
C ALA A 110 0.87 -7.81 11.15
N SER A 111 0.99 -8.10 12.45
CA SER A 111 2.27 -8.49 13.06
C SER A 111 2.81 -9.80 12.48
N ARG A 112 1.93 -10.70 12.01
CA ARG A 112 2.30 -11.97 11.38
C ARG A 112 2.58 -11.85 9.89
N ASN A 113 2.36 -10.69 9.27
CA ASN A 113 2.68 -10.45 7.85
C ASN A 113 4.18 -10.20 7.64
N LYS A 114 4.98 -11.27 7.78
CA LYS A 114 6.45 -11.24 7.69
C LYS A 114 6.95 -10.64 6.38
N ALA A 115 6.26 -10.89 5.27
CA ALA A 115 6.67 -10.40 3.95
C ALA A 115 6.54 -8.87 3.84
N ALA A 116 5.41 -8.31 4.29
CA ALA A 116 5.21 -6.86 4.29
C ALA A 116 6.12 -6.17 5.30
N ARG A 117 6.30 -6.76 6.50
CA ARG A 117 7.22 -6.23 7.50
C ARG A 117 8.66 -6.14 6.97
N ALA A 118 9.16 -7.20 6.35
CA ALA A 118 10.50 -7.18 5.74
C ALA A 118 10.62 -6.13 4.60
N LEU A 119 9.55 -5.89 3.83
CA LEU A 119 9.52 -4.83 2.82
C LEU A 119 9.66 -3.45 3.48
N TYR A 120 8.87 -3.16 4.53
CA TYR A 120 8.87 -1.86 5.20
C TYR A 120 10.15 -1.62 6.00
N GLU A 121 10.65 -2.63 6.71
CA GLU A 121 11.94 -2.58 7.40
C GLU A 121 13.08 -2.25 6.41
N ALA A 122 13.12 -2.92 5.26
CA ALA A 122 14.09 -2.63 4.20
C ALA A 122 13.93 -1.22 3.57
N ALA A 123 12.72 -0.66 3.62
CA ALA A 123 12.44 0.71 3.18
C ALA A 123 12.71 1.76 4.29
N GLY A 124 13.22 1.33 5.45
CA GLY A 124 13.60 2.21 6.56
C GLY A 124 12.42 2.65 7.45
N TYR A 125 11.34 1.87 7.50
CA TYR A 125 10.30 2.03 8.51
C TYR A 125 10.70 1.38 9.83
N VAL A 126 10.25 1.96 10.94
CA VAL A 126 10.44 1.45 12.31
C VAL A 126 9.10 1.34 13.05
N GLU A 127 8.97 0.36 13.96
CA GLU A 127 7.77 0.23 14.80
C GLU A 127 7.72 1.37 15.83
N VAL A 128 6.61 2.11 15.87
CA VAL A 128 6.37 3.21 16.81
C VAL A 128 5.13 2.99 17.67
N GLY A 129 4.36 1.95 17.39
CA GLY A 129 3.15 1.63 18.12
C GLY A 129 2.60 0.26 17.78
N ARG A 130 1.64 -0.20 18.58
CA ARG A 130 1.00 -1.50 18.41
C ARG A 130 -0.44 -1.46 18.89
N ARG A 131 -1.36 -1.98 18.08
CA ARG A 131 -2.76 -2.18 18.40
C ARG A 131 -2.96 -3.68 18.64
N ARG A 132 -3.23 -4.04 19.90
CA ARG A 132 -3.39 -5.45 20.30
C ARG A 132 -4.68 -6.02 19.74
N ALA A 133 -4.63 -7.26 19.25
CA ALA A 133 -5.80 -8.00 18.76
C ALA A 133 -6.69 -7.18 17.79
N TYR A 134 -6.05 -6.51 16.83
CA TYR A 134 -6.72 -5.58 15.92
C TYR A 134 -7.32 -6.26 14.69
N TYR A 135 -6.61 -7.24 14.11
CA TYR A 135 -7.10 -7.98 12.95
C TYR A 135 -7.72 -9.29 13.41
N ASP A 136 -8.97 -9.50 13.04
CA ASP A 136 -9.60 -10.82 13.16
C ASP A 136 -8.89 -11.80 12.22
N ASN A 137 -8.56 -12.98 12.74
CA ASN A 137 -8.13 -14.08 11.89
C ASN A 137 -9.36 -14.89 11.49
N PRO A 138 -9.65 -15.08 10.19
CA PRO A 138 -10.70 -15.98 9.77
C PRO A 138 -10.45 -17.41 10.30
N GLY A 139 -11.38 -17.97 11.09
CA GLY A 139 -11.30 -19.30 11.70
C GLY A 139 -11.08 -19.27 13.24
N ASP A 140 -10.63 -20.39 13.83
CA ASP A 140 -10.33 -20.53 15.27
C ASP A 140 -8.97 -19.92 15.69
N GLY A 141 -8.40 -19.06 14.86
CA GLY A 141 -7.10 -18.45 15.10
C GLY A 141 -7.18 -17.29 16.09
N ALA A 142 -6.15 -17.13 16.93
CA ALA A 142 -6.03 -15.94 17.76
C ALA A 142 -6.00 -14.66 16.89
N PRO A 143 -6.63 -13.55 17.34
CA PRO A 143 -6.50 -12.24 16.70
C PRO A 143 -5.04 -11.84 16.50
N ASP A 144 -4.75 -11.09 15.43
CA ASP A 144 -3.41 -10.56 15.17
C ASP A 144 -3.31 -9.09 15.58
N ASP A 145 -2.14 -8.70 16.07
CA ASP A 145 -1.84 -7.30 16.36
C ASP A 145 -1.62 -6.52 15.06
N ALA A 146 -1.94 -5.23 15.05
CA ALA A 146 -1.40 -4.30 14.07
C ALA A 146 -0.18 -3.59 14.64
N LEU A 147 0.91 -3.59 13.88
CA LEU A 147 2.08 -2.76 14.15
C LEU A 147 1.90 -1.43 13.42
N VAL A 148 2.07 -0.33 14.13
CA VAL A 148 2.14 1.01 13.54
C VAL A 148 3.60 1.27 13.21
N LEU A 149 3.92 1.40 11.93
CA LEU A 149 5.26 1.68 11.46
C LEU A 149 5.37 3.11 10.95
N GLN A 150 6.54 3.70 11.13
CA GLN A 150 6.83 5.08 10.72
C GLN A 150 8.16 5.17 9.95
N LYS A 151 8.20 6.03 8.94
CA LYS A 151 9.45 6.51 8.30
C LYS A 151 9.49 8.03 8.40
N THR A 152 10.62 8.59 8.83
CA THR A 152 10.85 10.04 8.85
C THR A 152 11.61 10.49 7.61
N PHE A 153 11.33 11.69 7.12
CA PHE A 153 12.07 12.34 6.04
C PHE A 153 12.85 13.50 6.63
N ALA A 154 14.07 13.74 6.14
CA ALA A 154 14.85 14.90 6.55
C ALA A 154 14.21 16.16 5.95
N THR A 155 13.91 17.13 6.80
CA THR A 155 13.31 18.43 6.43
C THR A 155 14.33 19.38 5.83
#